data_AF-A0A9X0CYA6-F1
#
_entry.id   AF-A0A9X0CYA6-F1
#
_cell.length_a   1.000
_cell.length_b   1.000
_cell.length_c   1.000
_cell.angle_alpha   90.00
_cell.angle_beta   90.00
_cell.angle_gamma   90.00
#
_symmetry.space_group_name_H-M   'P 1'
#
loop_
_entity.id
_entity.type
_entity.pdbx_description
1 polymer ?
#
loop_
_entity_poly.entity_id
_entity_poly.type
_entity_poly.pdbx_seq_one_letter_code
_entity_poly.pdbx_strand_id
1 'polypeptide(L)'
;MAQWKAFFVIFSVQLLVHYSQVTFLKFTAYPLTSKQARQAGWKKDASCKGRANFFYGNRYTKKGDDATRLIFDCDGSLAGMQATITPTDAFPTKHKQSPWLSTVDGRVAVTAYFRDPHKFASARESVKSA
;
A
#
# COMPACT_ATOMS: atom_id res chain seq x y z
N MET A 1 51.28 -16.08 32.51
CA MET A 1 49.93 -16.59 32.17
C MET A 1 48.90 -15.47 32.31
N ALA A 2 48.69 -14.65 31.27
CA ALA A 2 47.60 -13.65 31.24
C ALA A 2 47.44 -13.12 29.80
N GLN A 3 47.14 -13.99 28.83
CA GLN A 3 47.04 -13.56 27.43
C GLN A 3 45.79 -14.07 26.68
N TRP A 4 44.78 -14.59 27.40
CA TRP A 4 43.61 -15.18 26.74
C TRP A 4 42.29 -14.43 26.91
N LYS A 5 42.22 -13.47 27.83
CA LYS A 5 40.98 -12.69 28.06
C LYS A 5 40.73 -11.58 27.03
N ALA A 6 41.76 -11.16 26.29
CA ALA A 6 41.64 -10.07 25.31
C ALA A 6 40.98 -10.52 23.98
N PHE A 7 41.08 -11.81 23.62
CA PHE A 7 40.57 -12.29 22.33
C PHE A 7 39.05 -12.46 22.27
N PHE A 8 38.39 -12.77 23.39
CA PHE A 8 36.94 -12.96 23.42
C PHE A 8 36.12 -11.67 23.39
N VAL A 9 36.70 -10.54 23.82
CA VAL A 9 35.99 -9.25 23.85
C VAL A 9 35.92 -8.63 22.45
N ILE A 10 36.95 -8.84 21.61
CA ILE A 10 37.00 -8.25 20.26
C ILE A 10 35.96 -8.92 19.34
N PHE A 11 35.74 -10.23 19.47
CA PHE A 11 34.81 -10.97 18.61
C PHE A 11 33.32 -10.72 18.94
N SER A 12 33.00 -10.30 20.16
CA SER A 12 31.61 -9.99 20.55
C SER A 12 31.15 -8.59 20.08
N VAL A 13 32.08 -7.64 19.91
CA VAL A 13 31.75 -6.27 19.48
C VAL A 13 31.65 -6.16 17.95
N GLN A 14 32.36 -7.00 17.19
CA GLN A 14 32.28 -6.99 15.72
C GLN A 14 31.01 -7.64 15.16
N LEU A 15 30.26 -8.41 15.96
CA LEU A 15 29.03 -9.07 15.51
C LEU A 15 27.75 -8.24 15.73
N LEU A 16 27.83 -7.08 16.41
CA LEU A 16 26.65 -6.26 16.74
C LEU A 16 26.52 -4.97 15.93
N VAL A 17 27.36 -4.76 14.92
CA VAL A 17 27.32 -3.56 14.05
C VAL A 17 26.92 -3.93 12.61
N HIS A 18 26.15 -5.00 12.43
CA HIS A 18 25.44 -5.21 11.18
C HIS A 18 24.12 -4.43 11.19
N TYR A 19 24.26 -3.18 10.73
CA TYR A 19 23.37 -2.61 9.72
C TYR A 19 22.03 -2.01 10.16
N SER A 20 22.05 -1.14 11.17
CA SER A 20 21.09 -0.02 11.19
C SER A 20 21.61 1.10 10.28
N GLN A 21 21.67 0.89 8.96
CA GLN A 21 21.84 2.00 8.02
C GLN A 21 20.56 2.82 8.02
N VAL A 22 20.53 3.86 8.85
CA VAL A 22 19.43 4.82 8.85
C VAL A 22 19.62 5.72 7.63
N THR A 23 18.86 5.46 6.57
CA THR A 23 18.83 6.33 5.40
C THR A 23 17.96 7.56 5.70
N PHE A 24 18.46 8.44 6.58
CA PHE A 24 17.87 9.77 6.73
C PHE A 24 17.85 10.45 5.35
N LEU A 25 16.72 11.05 5.00
CA LEU A 25 16.47 11.81 3.75
C LEU A 25 16.31 11.01 2.44
N LYS A 26 16.28 9.67 2.45
CA LYS A 26 15.93 8.93 1.21
C LYS A 26 14.42 8.80 1.08
N PHE A 27 13.83 9.61 0.20
CA PHE A 27 12.44 9.42 -0.22
C PHE A 27 12.31 8.04 -0.89
N THR A 28 11.52 7.16 -0.28
CA THR A 28 11.19 5.87 -0.91
C THR A 28 10.10 6.12 -1.92
N ALA A 29 10.46 6.12 -3.21
CA ALA A 29 9.49 6.28 -4.28
C ALA A 29 8.46 5.14 -4.26
N TYR A 30 7.19 5.48 -4.42
CA TYR A 30 6.15 4.48 -4.63
C TYR A 30 6.31 3.83 -6.02
N PRO A 31 6.00 2.54 -6.16
CA PRO A 31 6.05 1.86 -7.45
C PRO A 31 5.03 2.48 -8.40
N LEU A 32 5.46 2.80 -9.61
CA LEU A 32 4.62 3.39 -10.66
C LEU A 32 3.93 2.32 -11.51
N THR A 33 4.31 1.05 -11.35
CA THR A 33 3.67 -0.09 -12.00
C THR A 33 3.38 -1.22 -11.01
N SER A 34 2.34 -2.01 -11.31
CA SER A 34 1.97 -3.19 -10.53
C SER A 34 3.10 -4.24 -10.52
N LYS A 35 3.93 -4.29 -11.57
CA LYS A 35 5.12 -5.15 -11.64
C LYS A 35 6.17 -4.73 -10.61
N GLN A 36 6.51 -3.44 -10.56
CA GLN A 36 7.40 -2.89 -9.54
C GLN A 36 6.83 -3.10 -8.14
N ALA A 37 5.52 -2.92 -7.96
CA ALA A 37 4.87 -3.14 -6.67
C ALA A 37 5.05 -4.58 -6.18
N ARG A 38 4.79 -5.58 -7.04
CA ARG A 38 5.03 -6.98 -6.70
C ARG A 38 6.49 -7.27 -6.33
N GLN A 39 7.43 -6.73 -7.10
CA GLN A 39 8.87 -6.86 -6.82
C GLN A 39 9.26 -6.20 -5.48
N ALA A 40 8.60 -5.09 -5.12
CA ALA A 40 8.79 -4.39 -3.86
C ALA A 40 7.96 -4.99 -2.69
N GLY A 41 7.41 -6.19 -2.86
CA GLY A 41 6.72 -6.95 -1.81
C GLY A 41 5.27 -6.53 -1.54
N TRP A 42 4.66 -5.76 -2.45
CA TRP A 42 3.24 -5.44 -2.36
C TRP A 42 2.40 -6.64 -2.83
N LYS A 43 1.31 -6.91 -2.11
CA LYS A 43 0.38 -8.00 -2.38
C LYS A 43 -0.94 -7.43 -2.87
N LYS A 44 -1.46 -8.01 -3.96
CA LYS A 44 -2.76 -7.65 -4.51
C LYS A 44 -3.87 -8.14 -3.58
N ASP A 45 -4.74 -7.25 -3.12
CA ASP A 45 -5.88 -7.59 -2.26
C ASP A 45 -7.24 -7.37 -2.95
N ALA A 46 -7.27 -6.66 -4.07
CA ALA A 46 -8.43 -6.59 -4.95
C ALA A 46 -8.03 -6.48 -6.43
N SER A 47 -8.94 -6.85 -7.32
CA SER A 47 -8.69 -6.85 -8.77
C SER A 47 -9.74 -6.09 -9.55
N CYS A 48 -9.37 -5.60 -10.74
CA CYS A 48 -10.30 -4.99 -11.68
C CYS A 48 -11.52 -5.86 -12.00
N LYS A 49 -11.36 -7.19 -11.96
CA LYS A 49 -12.41 -8.15 -12.30
C LYS A 49 -13.39 -8.39 -11.15
N GLY A 50 -13.06 -7.98 -9.92
CA GLY A 50 -13.90 -8.14 -8.73
C GLY A 50 -14.97 -7.06 -8.59
N ARG A 51 -15.94 -7.31 -7.70
CA ARG A 51 -16.96 -6.33 -7.27
C ARG A 51 -16.40 -5.50 -6.11
N ALA A 52 -15.63 -4.46 -6.42
CA ALA A 52 -15.35 -3.40 -5.47
C ALA A 52 -16.34 -2.26 -5.73
N ASN A 53 -17.36 -2.11 -4.88
CA ASN A 53 -18.44 -1.14 -5.12
C ASN A 53 -18.02 0.32 -4.86
N PHE A 54 -16.83 0.56 -4.31
CA PHE A 54 -16.39 1.89 -3.86
C PHE A 54 -15.00 2.30 -4.39
N PHE A 55 -14.37 1.48 -5.25
CA PHE A 55 -13.15 1.85 -5.96
C PHE A 55 -12.98 1.04 -7.26
N TYR A 56 -12.10 1.53 -8.14
CA TYR A 56 -11.80 0.96 -9.45
C TYR A 56 -10.31 0.60 -9.52
N GLY A 57 -9.99 -0.54 -10.14
CA GLY A 57 -8.62 -0.97 -10.40
C GLY A 57 -8.15 -2.17 -9.57
N ASN A 58 -6.87 -2.52 -9.73
CA ASN A 58 -6.17 -3.52 -8.94
C ASN A 58 -5.55 -2.86 -7.70
N ARG A 59 -5.97 -3.30 -6.52
CA ARG A 59 -5.53 -2.73 -5.25
C ARG A 59 -4.46 -3.59 -4.60
N TYR A 60 -3.47 -2.94 -4.02
CA TYR A 60 -2.30 -3.58 -3.42
C TYR A 60 -2.03 -3.02 -2.02
N THR A 61 -1.71 -3.91 -1.08
CA THR A 61 -1.26 -3.63 0.29
C THR A 61 0.21 -3.99 0.45
N LYS A 62 0.93 -3.28 1.33
CA LYS A 62 2.31 -3.62 1.70
C LYS A 62 2.31 -4.17 3.13
N LYS A 63 2.88 -5.36 3.33
CA LYS A 63 2.98 -6.00 4.66
C LYS A 63 1.64 -6.16 5.40
N GLY A 64 0.51 -6.20 4.69
CA GLY A 64 -0.82 -6.28 5.31
C GLY A 64 -1.29 -4.97 5.95
N ASP A 65 -0.51 -3.89 5.80
CA ASP A 65 -0.94 -2.55 6.18
C ASP A 65 -1.93 -2.03 5.14
N ASP A 66 -3.07 -1.64 5.65
CA ASP A 66 -4.24 -1.33 4.88
C ASP A 66 -4.71 0.12 5.09
N ALA A 67 -3.94 0.86 5.91
CA ALA A 67 -4.00 2.32 6.02
C ALA A 67 -3.51 3.00 4.74
N THR A 68 -2.58 2.40 4.00
CA THR A 68 -2.14 2.88 2.67
C THR A 68 -2.15 1.75 1.65
N ARG A 69 -3.02 1.89 0.64
CA ARG A 69 -3.11 0.96 -0.48
C ARG A 69 -2.85 1.69 -1.79
N LEU A 70 -2.14 1.03 -2.70
CA LEU A 70 -1.95 1.52 -4.06
C LEU A 70 -3.02 0.94 -4.97
N ILE A 71 -3.52 1.77 -5.89
CA ILE A 71 -4.44 1.35 -6.94
C ILE A 71 -3.72 1.46 -8.27
N PHE A 72 -3.67 0.35 -8.98
CA PHE A 72 -3.18 0.27 -10.35
C PHE A 72 -4.34 0.06 -11.30
N ASP A 73 -4.26 0.67 -12.48
CA ASP A 73 -5.12 0.35 -13.60
C ASP A 73 -4.92 -1.13 -14.01
N CYS A 74 -5.85 -1.67 -14.80
CA CYS A 74 -5.78 -2.97 -15.43
C CYS A 74 -4.61 -3.07 -16.44
N ASP A 75 -4.14 -1.95 -17.01
CA ASP A 75 -2.89 -1.88 -17.77
C ASP A 75 -1.63 -2.04 -16.89
N GLY A 76 -1.79 -1.92 -15.57
CA GLY A 76 -0.73 -2.08 -14.57
C GLY A 76 0.00 -0.80 -14.20
N SER A 77 -0.38 0.37 -14.70
CA SER A 77 0.15 1.68 -14.29
C SER A 77 -0.51 2.19 -13.00
N LEU A 78 0.18 3.05 -12.25
CA LEU A 78 -0.35 3.65 -11.03
C LEU A 78 -1.52 4.58 -11.37
N ALA A 79 -2.69 4.29 -10.80
CA ALA A 79 -3.94 5.01 -11.06
C ALA A 79 -4.44 5.81 -9.85
N GLY A 80 -4.00 5.45 -8.64
CA GLY A 80 -4.41 6.15 -7.43
C GLY A 80 -3.90 5.53 -6.15
N MET A 81 -4.42 6.03 -5.04
CA MET A 81 -4.17 5.54 -3.70
C MET A 81 -5.47 5.50 -2.90
N GLN A 82 -5.53 4.61 -1.91
CA GLN A 82 -6.65 4.52 -1.00
C GLN A 82 -6.13 4.44 0.43
N ALA A 83 -6.76 5.22 1.31
CA ALA A 83 -6.56 5.11 2.74
C ALA A 83 -7.79 4.50 3.40
N THR A 84 -7.59 3.71 4.45
CA THR A 84 -8.67 3.16 5.27
C THR A 84 -8.35 3.39 6.73
N ILE A 85 -9.35 3.81 7.48
CA ILE A 85 -9.22 4.08 8.92
C ILE A 85 -10.41 3.47 9.66
N THR A 86 -10.20 3.16 10.93
CA THR A 86 -11.29 2.88 11.85
C THR A 86 -11.88 4.22 12.30
N PRO A 87 -13.18 4.48 12.09
CA PRO A 87 -13.81 5.71 12.56
C PRO A 87 -13.74 5.79 14.09
N THR A 88 -13.63 7.00 14.59
CA THR A 88 -13.71 7.34 16.02
C THR A 88 -14.83 8.35 16.23
N ASP A 89 -15.20 8.63 17.48
CA ASP A 89 -16.19 9.65 17.81
C ASP A 89 -15.78 11.05 17.31
N ALA A 90 -14.49 11.30 17.13
CA ALA A 90 -13.95 12.55 16.65
C ALA A 90 -13.84 12.63 15.11
N PHE A 91 -13.65 11.51 14.41
CA PHE A 91 -13.42 11.50 12.96
C PHE A 91 -13.54 10.11 12.30
N PRO A 92 -14.11 10.01 11.08
CA PRO A 92 -14.97 11.00 10.44
C PRO A 92 -16.35 11.02 11.12
N THR A 93 -16.84 12.21 11.47
CA THR A 93 -18.17 12.37 12.09
C THR A 93 -19.27 12.38 11.02
N LYS A 94 -20.55 12.25 11.42
CA LYS A 94 -21.73 12.36 10.53
C LYS A 94 -21.68 13.58 9.61
N HIS A 95 -21.15 14.69 10.09
CA HIS A 95 -21.05 15.95 9.34
C HIS A 95 -19.76 16.09 8.51
N LYS A 96 -18.80 15.18 8.71
CA LYS A 96 -17.50 15.14 8.01
C LYS A 96 -17.32 13.81 7.25
N GLN A 97 -18.42 13.23 6.78
CA GLN A 97 -18.40 11.92 6.12
C GLN A 97 -17.88 11.98 4.70
N SER A 98 -18.14 13.02 3.91
CA SER A 98 -17.46 13.16 2.61
C SER A 98 -15.98 13.49 2.85
N PRO A 99 -15.00 12.83 2.21
CA PRO A 99 -15.06 11.88 1.08
C PRO A 99 -14.99 10.38 1.47
N TRP A 100 -15.30 10.05 2.71
CA TRP A 100 -15.23 8.71 3.28
C TRP A 100 -16.41 7.83 2.88
N LEU A 101 -16.10 6.63 2.39
CA LEU A 101 -17.05 5.58 2.04
C LEU A 101 -16.95 4.44 3.03
N SER A 102 -18.10 3.99 3.55
CA SER A 102 -18.15 2.84 4.45
C SER A 102 -17.70 1.56 3.75
N THR A 103 -16.89 0.77 4.44
CA THR A 103 -16.49 -0.56 4.03
C THR A 103 -17.35 -1.61 4.74
N VAL A 104 -17.38 -2.84 4.21
CA VAL A 104 -18.22 -3.92 4.74
C VAL A 104 -17.85 -4.36 6.16
N ASP A 105 -16.63 -4.05 6.61
CA ASP A 105 -16.08 -4.36 7.93
C ASP A 105 -16.23 -3.21 8.93
N GLY A 106 -17.09 -2.22 8.64
CA GLY A 106 -17.40 -1.10 9.55
C GLY A 106 -16.37 0.02 9.58
N ARG A 107 -15.32 -0.07 8.76
CA ARG A 107 -14.34 0.99 8.59
C ARG A 107 -14.78 1.98 7.52
N VAL A 108 -13.94 2.99 7.29
CA VAL A 108 -14.18 3.99 6.25
C VAL A 108 -12.94 4.15 5.39
N ALA A 109 -13.15 4.34 4.09
CA ALA A 109 -12.10 4.47 3.10
C ALA A 109 -12.26 5.75 2.27
N VAL A 110 -11.13 6.38 1.94
CA VAL A 110 -11.05 7.47 0.97
C VAL A 110 -10.15 7.05 -0.17
N THR A 111 -10.56 7.35 -1.41
CA THR A 111 -9.79 7.01 -2.61
C THR A 111 -9.46 8.28 -3.38
N ALA A 112 -8.19 8.45 -3.71
CA ALA A 112 -7.71 9.52 -4.58
C ALA A 112 -7.16 8.91 -5.86
N TYR A 113 -7.68 9.35 -7.01
CA TYR A 113 -7.18 8.91 -8.32
C TYR A 113 -6.30 9.98 -8.95
N PHE A 114 -5.23 9.51 -9.60
CA PHE A 114 -4.32 10.33 -10.42
C PHE A 114 -4.69 10.25 -11.91
N ARG A 115 -5.55 9.28 -12.27
CA ARG A 115 -6.09 9.07 -13.61
C ARG A 115 -7.62 9.05 -13.50
N ASP A 116 -8.31 9.36 -14.58
CA ASP A 116 -9.78 9.32 -14.60
C ASP A 116 -10.28 7.87 -14.43
N PRO A 117 -10.95 7.53 -13.31
CA PRO A 117 -11.44 6.19 -13.05
C PRO A 117 -12.45 5.71 -14.09
N HIS A 118 -13.20 6.60 -14.72
CA HIS A 118 -14.19 6.22 -15.73
C HIS A 118 -13.55 5.80 -17.05
N LYS A 119 -12.31 6.22 -17.35
CA LYS A 119 -11.62 5.83 -18.59
C LYS A 119 -10.91 4.49 -18.50
N PHE A 120 -10.56 4.06 -17.29
CA PHE A 120 -9.83 2.81 -17.09
C PHE A 120 -10.66 1.71 -16.44
N ALA A 121 -11.73 2.05 -15.72
CA ALA A 121 -12.74 1.08 -15.33
C ALA A 121 -13.54 0.54 -16.53
N SER A 122 -13.53 1.27 -17.66
CA SER A 122 -14.35 1.04 -18.86
C SER A 122 -13.67 0.28 -19.99
N ALA A 123 -12.51 -0.35 -19.77
CA ALA A 123 -12.07 -1.49 -20.60
C ALA A 123 -13.01 -2.73 -20.46
N ARG A 124 -14.27 -2.51 -20.05
CA ARG A 124 -15.24 -3.49 -19.59
C ARG A 124 -16.64 -3.33 -20.22
N GLU A 125 -16.86 -2.40 -21.15
CA GLU A 125 -18.19 -2.24 -21.78
C GLU A 125 -18.21 -2.35 -23.32
N SER A 126 -17.11 -2.73 -23.96
CA SER A 126 -17.08 -3.02 -25.41
C SER A 126 -17.06 -4.53 -25.75
N VAL A 127 -17.23 -5.42 -24.77
CA VAL A 127 -17.31 -6.86 -25.01
C VAL A 127 -18.52 -7.46 -24.28
N LYS A 128 -19.70 -7.27 -24.87
CA LYS A 128 -20.83 -8.22 -25.01
C LYS A 128 -22.14 -7.46 -25.20
N SER A 129 -22.47 -7.22 -26.45
CA SER A 129 -23.85 -7.23 -26.93
C SER A 129 -23.79 -7.86 -28.32
N ALA A 130 -23.90 -9.18 -28.33
CA ALA A 130 -24.16 -10.03 -29.49
C ALA A 130 -25.36 -10.89 -29.12
#